data_AF-A0A7W7CC79-F1
#
_entry.id   AF-A0A7W7CC79-F1
#
_cell.length_a   1.000
_cell.length_b   1.000
_cell.length_c   1.000
_cell.angle_alpha   90.00
_cell.angle_beta   90.00
_cell.angle_gamma   90.00
#
_symmetry.space_group_name_H-M   'P 1'
#
loop_
_entity.id
_entity.type
_entity.pdbx_description
1 polymer ?
#
loop_
_entity_poly.entity_id
_entity_poly.type
_entity_poly.pdbx_seq_one_letter_code
_entity_poly.pdbx_strand_id
1 'polypeptide(L)'
;MSTDPPLRQALSRLGIIAAARHIGRFEQPMRVGCPRCGDRLPAGWSGRWNCTSCACGGDQVDYLTSTGLSFPAARNLLLDNATSWSSWEKEALRRALPMPYLLGRLGIPLRHGRIRCPDGSMHRRGDVTPSCAVYPDAVHCFACGFHTDIFGVWARMRSVEFRISWLELLALAQELDGPVTVNPGLVRGGGTQDGSAYAELYGAVLDCCEPLPDTPVAGYLAGRAINPVLAGEFGVRWVSNPGLGRIQRLLGQYPAEFVAAAGLVEGDGLFVLRQHRLIFPAHQDGKIVWLQGRSTREGVAKRWRWRSLTGITPCPLGLPQLLDATAEEPVHVAEGPTDWLAMASTGRTVIGVPWAQAIATWWLRLLAGRRVVLCHDADDAGELGAQLWRERLRPFRATVQRLPLPPGTDLCDCLVLLQSQGRPGELPAPVALPEPVE
;
A
#
# COMPACT_ATOMS: atom_id res chain seq x y z
N MET A 1 7.17 -25.31 37.04
CA MET A 1 6.02 -24.81 36.23
C MET A 1 5.12 -24.00 37.15
N SER A 2 5.10 -22.67 36.96
CA SER A 2 4.32 -21.74 37.80
C SER A 2 2.84 -22.15 37.91
N THR A 3 2.21 -22.02 39.07
CA THR A 3 0.76 -22.23 39.27
C THR A 3 -0.10 -21.04 38.80
N ASP A 4 0.53 -19.95 38.32
CA ASP A 4 -0.10 -18.71 37.83
C ASP A 4 -0.68 -18.89 36.41
N PRO A 5 -2.02 -18.92 36.22
CA PRO A 5 -2.64 -19.15 34.91
C PRO A 5 -2.38 -18.04 33.87
N PRO A 6 -2.47 -16.73 34.21
CA PRO A 6 -2.04 -15.66 33.32
C PRO A 6 -0.60 -15.83 32.81
N LEU A 7 0.35 -16.17 33.69
CA LEU A 7 1.74 -16.35 33.30
C LEU A 7 1.90 -17.56 32.36
N ARG A 8 1.21 -18.67 32.60
CA ARG A 8 1.20 -19.81 31.65
C ARG A 8 0.66 -19.43 30.28
N GLN A 9 -0.38 -18.59 30.25
CA GLN A 9 -0.95 -18.10 29.00
C GLN A 9 0.03 -17.18 28.26
N ALA A 10 0.78 -16.33 28.95
CA ALA A 10 1.82 -15.50 28.34
C ALA A 10 2.99 -16.34 27.80
N LEU A 11 3.48 -17.31 28.59
CA LEU A 11 4.59 -18.20 28.20
C LEU A 11 4.24 -19.12 27.01
N SER A 12 2.96 -19.39 26.76
CA SER A 12 2.54 -20.14 25.56
C SER A 12 2.43 -19.28 24.30
N ARG A 13 2.44 -17.95 24.44
CA ARG A 13 2.27 -16.98 23.34
C ARG A 13 3.56 -16.29 22.94
N LEU A 14 4.50 -16.12 23.88
CA LEU A 14 5.75 -15.37 23.68
C LEU A 14 6.93 -16.31 23.52
N GLY A 15 7.70 -16.17 22.44
CA GLY A 15 8.96 -16.88 22.27
C GLY A 15 10.12 -16.25 23.05
N ILE A 16 11.24 -16.97 23.12
CA ILE A 16 12.50 -16.47 23.72
C ILE A 16 12.97 -15.16 23.07
N ILE A 17 12.64 -14.94 21.80
CA ILE A 17 13.02 -13.75 21.05
C ILE A 17 12.35 -12.49 21.59
N ALA A 18 11.06 -12.58 21.94
CA ALA A 18 10.36 -11.47 22.54
C ALA A 18 11.04 -11.06 23.86
N ALA A 19 11.37 -12.04 24.70
CA ALA A 19 12.14 -11.82 25.92
C ALA A 19 13.53 -11.19 25.64
N ALA A 20 14.27 -11.70 24.66
CA ALA A 20 15.59 -11.21 24.29
C ALA A 20 15.60 -9.76 23.77
N ARG A 21 14.56 -9.37 23.04
CA ARG A 21 14.38 -7.99 22.55
C ARG A 21 14.34 -7.00 23.71
N HIS A 22 13.62 -7.31 24.78
CA HIS A 22 13.43 -6.37 25.90
C HIS A 22 14.70 -5.98 26.62
N ILE A 23 15.73 -6.82 26.51
CA ILE A 23 17.02 -6.61 27.16
C ILE A 23 18.14 -6.31 26.16
N GLY A 24 17.79 -6.01 24.90
CA GLY A 24 18.76 -5.63 23.86
C GLY A 24 19.72 -6.74 23.43
N ARG A 25 19.37 -8.01 23.63
CA ARG A 25 20.21 -9.20 23.27
C ARG A 25 19.82 -9.78 21.90
N PHE A 26 19.38 -8.90 21.00
CA PHE A 26 18.85 -9.25 19.70
C PHE A 26 19.73 -8.68 18.58
N GLU A 27 20.10 -9.52 17.62
CA GLU A 27 20.78 -9.11 16.39
C GLU A 27 19.93 -9.42 15.16
N GLN A 28 20.02 -8.60 14.12
CA GLN A 28 19.34 -8.90 12.86
C GLN A 28 19.96 -10.13 12.16
N PRO A 29 19.15 -10.96 11.46
CA PRO A 29 17.77 -10.70 11.13
C PRO A 29 16.73 -11.42 12.02
N MET A 30 17.14 -12.15 13.07
CA MET A 30 16.35 -12.50 14.27
C MET A 30 17.14 -13.41 15.26
N ARG A 31 18.40 -13.05 15.54
CA ARG A 31 19.36 -13.84 16.34
C ARG A 31 19.28 -13.50 17.82
N VAL A 32 19.34 -14.53 18.65
CA VAL A 32 19.34 -14.41 20.12
C VAL A 32 20.67 -14.90 20.66
N GLY A 33 21.35 -14.05 21.42
CA GLY A 33 22.56 -14.41 22.15
C GLY A 33 22.26 -15.06 23.50
N CYS A 34 23.15 -15.92 23.97
CA CYS A 34 23.08 -16.48 25.31
C CYS A 34 23.22 -15.34 26.34
N PRO A 35 22.32 -15.24 27.33
CA PRO A 35 22.38 -14.19 28.33
C PRO A 35 23.63 -14.28 29.20
N ARG A 36 24.20 -15.49 29.34
CA ARG A 36 25.38 -15.78 30.17
C ARG A 36 26.70 -15.56 29.45
N CYS A 37 26.91 -16.21 28.29
CA CYS A 37 28.21 -16.17 27.58
C CYS A 37 28.19 -15.31 26.31
N GLY A 38 27.04 -14.81 25.88
CA GLY A 38 26.91 -14.04 24.64
C GLY A 38 26.83 -14.88 23.37
N ASP A 39 27.25 -16.15 23.41
CA ASP A 39 27.22 -17.03 22.23
C ASP A 39 25.83 -17.21 21.65
N ARG A 40 25.77 -17.33 20.33
CA ARG A 40 24.53 -17.52 19.58
C ARG A 40 23.80 -18.77 20.05
N LEU A 41 22.51 -18.61 20.36
CA LEU A 41 21.64 -19.74 20.62
C LEU A 41 21.24 -20.44 19.30
N PRO A 42 21.07 -21.78 19.29
CA PRO A 42 20.46 -22.54 18.18
C PRO A 42 19.12 -21.96 17.68
N ALA A 43 18.59 -22.45 16.55
CA ALA A 43 17.33 -21.94 16.00
C ALA A 43 16.06 -22.62 16.59
N GLY A 44 14.89 -21.99 16.46
CA GLY A 44 13.57 -22.65 16.62
C GLY A 44 12.88 -22.53 17.99
N TRP A 45 13.16 -21.50 18.78
CA TRP A 45 12.64 -21.38 20.15
C TRP A 45 11.20 -20.83 20.23
N SER A 46 10.26 -21.68 20.64
CA SER A 46 8.89 -21.26 20.97
C SER A 46 8.70 -20.90 22.45
N GLY A 47 9.58 -21.36 23.34
CA GLY A 47 9.49 -21.01 24.77
C GLY A 47 10.52 -21.61 25.72
N ARG A 48 11.53 -22.32 25.21
CA ARG A 48 12.70 -22.71 25.98
C ARG A 48 13.95 -22.39 25.19
N TRP A 49 15.09 -22.30 25.87
CA TRP A 49 16.39 -22.09 25.26
C TRP A 49 17.43 -23.01 25.91
N ASN A 50 18.43 -23.36 25.13
CA ASN A 50 19.61 -24.07 25.60
C ASN A 50 20.83 -23.59 24.81
N CYS A 51 21.88 -23.17 25.50
CA CYS A 51 23.12 -22.74 24.90
C CYS A 51 24.11 -23.91 24.85
N THR A 52 24.57 -24.23 23.65
CA THR A 52 25.55 -25.31 23.42
C THR A 52 26.93 -25.02 24.00
N SER A 53 27.27 -23.75 24.23
CA SER A 53 28.60 -23.35 24.73
C SER A 53 28.71 -23.37 26.25
N CYS A 54 27.74 -22.79 26.97
CA CYS A 54 27.75 -22.74 28.45
C CYS A 54 26.92 -23.86 29.12
N ALA A 55 26.21 -24.67 28.32
CA ALA A 55 25.20 -25.65 28.78
C ALA A 55 24.07 -25.05 29.64
N CYS A 56 23.90 -23.72 29.60
CA CYS A 56 22.87 -23.01 30.34
C CYS A 56 21.58 -22.93 29.51
N GLY A 57 20.43 -22.99 30.17
CA GLY A 57 19.13 -23.02 29.51
C GLY A 57 17.98 -22.87 30.48
N GLY A 58 16.78 -22.72 29.94
CA GLY A 58 15.57 -22.49 30.72
C GLY A 58 14.40 -22.05 29.84
N ASP A 59 13.37 -21.49 30.45
CA ASP A 59 12.25 -20.85 29.76
C ASP A 59 12.46 -19.33 29.57
N GLN A 60 11.42 -18.61 29.14
CA GLN A 60 11.47 -17.15 28.94
C GLN A 60 11.71 -16.38 30.24
N VAL A 61 11.22 -16.89 31.38
CA VAL A 61 11.47 -16.30 32.70
C VAL A 61 12.92 -16.52 33.08
N ASP A 62 13.44 -17.74 32.91
CA ASP A 62 14.85 -18.05 33.18
C ASP A 62 15.77 -17.20 32.29
N TYR A 63 15.39 -16.98 31.03
CA TYR A 63 16.12 -16.12 30.11
C TYR A 63 16.19 -14.67 30.63
N LEU A 64 15.06 -14.07 30.99
CA LEU A 64 15.03 -12.69 31.51
C LEU A 64 15.78 -12.56 32.84
N THR A 65 15.52 -13.47 33.77
CA THR A 65 16.13 -13.43 35.11
C THR A 65 17.64 -13.67 35.08
N SER A 66 18.14 -14.45 34.11
CA SER A 66 19.59 -14.63 33.91
C SER A 66 20.33 -13.35 33.50
N THR A 67 19.62 -12.25 33.24
CA THR A 67 20.20 -10.92 32.95
C THR A 67 20.14 -9.95 34.13
N GLY A 68 19.76 -10.44 35.32
CA GLY A 68 19.68 -9.65 36.55
C GLY A 68 18.29 -9.09 36.86
N LEU A 69 17.30 -9.37 36.02
CA LEU A 69 15.89 -9.05 36.33
C LEU A 69 15.39 -9.92 37.48
N SER A 70 14.64 -9.33 38.41
CA SER A 70 13.92 -10.09 39.42
C SER A 70 12.76 -10.88 38.79
N PHE A 71 12.37 -12.00 39.42
CA PHE A 71 11.23 -12.79 38.95
C PHE A 71 9.95 -11.96 38.77
N PRO A 72 9.55 -11.07 39.71
CA PRO A 72 8.38 -10.20 39.50
C PRO A 72 8.50 -9.26 38.30
N ALA A 73 9.69 -8.70 38.06
CA ALA A 73 9.92 -7.82 36.91
C ALA A 73 9.84 -8.59 35.58
N ALA A 74 10.47 -9.76 35.51
CA ALA A 74 10.39 -10.64 34.35
C ALA A 74 8.94 -11.10 34.08
N ARG A 75 8.20 -11.46 35.13
CA ARG A 75 6.77 -11.84 35.05
C ARG A 75 5.91 -10.71 34.47
N ASN A 76 5.99 -9.51 35.04
CA ASN A 76 5.16 -8.39 34.59
C ASN A 76 5.46 -8.02 33.14
N LEU A 77 6.75 -8.01 32.77
CA LEU A 77 7.18 -7.74 31.40
C LEU A 77 6.63 -8.77 30.39
N LEU A 78 6.53 -10.05 30.76
CA LEU A 78 5.90 -11.07 29.93
C LEU A 78 4.38 -10.92 29.85
N LEU A 79 3.71 -10.55 30.94
CA LEU A 79 2.25 -10.36 30.97
C LEU A 79 1.82 -9.13 30.14
N ASP A 80 2.54 -8.02 30.27
CA ASP A 80 2.25 -6.77 29.55
C ASP A 80 2.40 -6.93 28.03
N ASN A 81 3.25 -7.87 27.60
CA ASN A 81 3.51 -8.15 26.19
C ASN A 81 2.78 -9.41 25.69
N ALA A 82 1.91 -10.04 26.47
CA ALA A 82 1.22 -11.29 26.13
C ALA A 82 0.17 -11.18 25.00
N THR A 83 0.11 -10.02 24.34
CA THR A 83 -0.62 -9.87 23.08
C THR A 83 0.09 -10.69 22.00
N SER A 84 -0.66 -11.29 21.08
CA SER A 84 -0.12 -12.12 19.99
C SER A 84 1.14 -11.50 19.35
N TRP A 85 2.11 -12.30 18.89
CA TRP A 85 3.32 -11.88 18.17
C TRP A 85 3.23 -10.45 17.64
N SER A 86 4.09 -9.59 18.18
CA SER A 86 4.06 -8.15 17.98
C SER A 86 4.18 -7.78 16.50
N SER A 87 3.62 -6.62 16.12
CA SER A 87 3.77 -6.07 14.76
C SER A 87 5.24 -5.95 14.35
N TRP A 88 6.13 -5.74 15.31
CA TRP A 88 7.58 -5.70 15.08
C TRP A 88 8.15 -7.07 14.69
N GLU A 89 7.79 -8.17 15.35
CA GLU A 89 8.33 -9.51 15.02
C GLU A 89 7.94 -9.92 13.60
N LYS A 90 6.69 -9.61 13.22
CA LYS A 90 6.20 -9.84 11.85
C LYS A 90 7.02 -9.07 10.83
N GLU A 91 7.30 -7.81 11.13
CA GLU A 91 8.06 -6.93 10.24
C GLU A 91 9.55 -7.27 10.19
N ALA A 92 10.13 -7.74 11.29
CA ALA A 92 11.49 -8.26 11.32
C ALA A 92 11.62 -9.48 10.40
N LEU A 93 10.67 -10.42 10.45
CA LEU A 93 10.66 -11.58 9.57
C LEU A 93 10.44 -11.22 8.09
N ARG A 94 9.57 -10.26 7.77
CA ARG A 94 9.38 -9.76 6.39
C ARG A 94 10.67 -9.19 5.80
N ARG A 95 11.43 -8.46 6.61
CA ARG A 95 12.73 -7.91 6.20
C ARG A 95 13.82 -8.97 6.09
N ALA A 96 13.82 -9.94 7.02
CA ALA A 96 14.76 -11.05 7.02
C ALA A 96 14.61 -11.95 5.78
N LEU A 97 13.35 -12.22 5.43
CA LEU A 97 12.93 -13.22 4.47
C LEU A 97 12.06 -12.58 3.38
N PRO A 98 12.66 -11.82 2.45
CA PRO A 98 11.91 -11.20 1.36
C PRO A 98 11.23 -12.25 0.49
N MET A 99 10.04 -11.92 -0.05
CA MET A 99 9.19 -12.86 -0.78
C MET A 99 9.92 -13.69 -1.86
N PRO A 100 10.82 -13.15 -2.71
CA PRO A 100 11.57 -13.96 -3.68
C PRO A 100 12.46 -15.02 -3.05
N TYR A 101 13.14 -14.69 -1.96
CA TYR A 101 13.98 -15.64 -1.24
C TYR A 101 13.11 -16.80 -0.74
N LEU A 102 11.95 -16.47 -0.16
CA LEU A 102 11.01 -17.45 0.32
C LEU A 102 10.50 -18.38 -0.78
N LEU A 103 10.10 -17.81 -1.92
CA LEU A 103 9.64 -18.57 -3.07
C LEU A 103 10.73 -19.50 -3.60
N GLY A 104 11.98 -19.03 -3.66
CA GLY A 104 13.14 -19.85 -4.01
C GLY A 104 13.36 -21.00 -3.04
N ARG A 105 13.27 -20.75 -1.73
CA ARG A 105 13.39 -21.78 -0.68
C ARG A 105 12.31 -22.84 -0.77
N LEU A 106 11.10 -22.46 -1.21
CA LEU A 106 9.97 -23.36 -1.44
C LEU A 106 10.00 -24.03 -2.82
N GLY A 107 11.00 -23.75 -3.67
CA GLY A 107 11.10 -24.30 -5.03
C GLY A 107 10.02 -23.77 -5.98
N ILE A 108 9.42 -22.61 -5.69
CA ILE A 108 8.34 -22.04 -6.50
C ILE A 108 8.95 -21.21 -7.64
N PRO A 109 8.71 -21.58 -8.91
CA PRO A 109 9.31 -20.87 -10.03
C PRO A 109 8.66 -19.50 -10.23
N LEU A 110 9.48 -18.45 -10.18
CA LEU A 110 9.10 -17.08 -10.44
C LEU A 110 9.35 -16.74 -11.92
N ARG A 111 8.30 -16.36 -12.65
CA ARG A 111 8.36 -16.02 -14.08
C ARG A 111 7.78 -14.63 -14.31
N HIS A 112 8.62 -13.68 -14.73
CA HIS A 112 8.23 -12.28 -14.98
C HIS A 112 7.48 -11.64 -13.78
N GLY A 113 7.99 -11.89 -12.57
CA GLY A 113 7.40 -11.41 -11.32
C GLY A 113 6.04 -12.04 -10.99
N ARG A 114 5.76 -13.24 -11.51
CA ARG A 114 4.56 -14.02 -11.23
C ARG A 114 4.86 -15.46 -10.85
N ILE A 115 4.02 -16.01 -9.99
CA ILE A 115 3.98 -17.44 -9.63
C ILE A 115 2.63 -18.03 -9.99
N ARG A 116 2.55 -19.37 -9.97
CA ARG A 116 1.25 -20.04 -9.96
C ARG A 116 0.56 -19.80 -8.62
N CYS A 117 -0.75 -19.63 -8.64
CA CYS A 117 -1.58 -19.41 -7.48
C CYS A 117 -1.47 -20.61 -6.52
N PRO A 118 -1.05 -20.39 -5.26
CA PRO A 118 -1.02 -21.43 -4.24
C PRO A 118 -2.41 -22.01 -3.92
N ASP A 119 -3.48 -21.26 -4.21
CA ASP A 119 -4.88 -21.67 -4.05
C ASP A 119 -5.61 -21.74 -5.40
N GLY A 120 -4.99 -22.42 -6.37
CA GLY A 120 -5.51 -22.58 -7.73
C GLY A 120 -6.75 -23.46 -7.87
N SER A 121 -7.36 -23.89 -6.76
CA SER A 121 -8.52 -24.81 -6.71
C SER A 121 -9.71 -24.28 -7.52
N MET A 122 -9.90 -22.96 -7.53
CA MET A 122 -10.99 -22.28 -8.25
C MET A 122 -10.60 -21.85 -9.68
N HIS A 123 -9.42 -22.24 -10.17
CA HIS A 123 -8.97 -21.87 -11.50
C HIS A 123 -9.50 -22.86 -12.54
N ARG A 124 -10.08 -22.32 -13.63
CA ARG A 124 -10.66 -23.10 -14.74
C ARG A 124 -9.71 -24.14 -15.39
N ARG A 125 -8.39 -24.11 -15.09
CA ARG A 125 -7.35 -25.06 -15.54
C ARG A 125 -6.19 -25.25 -14.54
N GLY A 126 -6.43 -25.12 -13.23
CA GLY A 126 -5.37 -25.37 -12.21
C GLY A 126 -4.14 -24.45 -12.30
N ASP A 127 -4.33 -23.21 -12.75
CA ASP A 127 -3.30 -22.18 -12.92
C ASP A 127 -2.08 -22.55 -13.78
N VAL A 128 -2.29 -23.20 -14.93
CA VAL A 128 -1.21 -23.51 -15.89
C VAL A 128 -0.35 -22.29 -16.28
N THR A 129 -0.97 -21.11 -16.37
CA THR A 129 -0.30 -19.82 -16.58
C THR A 129 -0.20 -19.07 -15.25
N PRO A 130 1.01 -18.63 -14.81
CA PRO A 130 1.17 -17.89 -13.55
C PRO A 130 0.23 -16.68 -13.39
N SER A 131 -0.74 -16.79 -12.48
CA SER A 131 -1.75 -15.74 -12.24
C SER A 131 -1.47 -14.88 -11.00
N CYS A 132 -0.59 -15.32 -10.11
CA CYS A 132 -0.20 -14.58 -8.90
C CYS A 132 0.95 -13.62 -9.20
N ALA A 133 0.71 -12.31 -9.13
CA ALA A 133 1.82 -11.36 -9.08
C ALA A 133 2.50 -11.40 -7.71
N VAL A 134 3.82 -11.24 -7.71
CA VAL A 134 4.64 -11.20 -6.51
C VAL A 134 5.09 -9.77 -6.26
N TYR A 135 4.67 -9.20 -5.14
CA TYR A 135 5.07 -7.89 -4.61
C TYR A 135 6.10 -8.06 -3.49
N PRO A 136 6.72 -6.96 -2.99
CA PRO A 136 7.72 -7.05 -1.93
C PRO A 136 7.20 -7.70 -0.64
N ASP A 137 5.95 -7.41 -0.29
CA ASP A 137 5.31 -7.79 0.97
C ASP A 137 4.19 -8.84 0.81
N ALA A 138 3.70 -9.07 -0.42
CA ALA A 138 2.57 -9.95 -0.66
C ALA A 138 2.57 -10.62 -2.03
N VAL A 139 1.69 -11.60 -2.20
CA VAL A 139 1.29 -12.15 -3.51
C VAL A 139 -0.18 -11.86 -3.75
N HIS A 140 -0.57 -11.68 -5.02
CA HIS A 140 -1.96 -11.45 -5.40
C HIS A 140 -2.31 -12.19 -6.70
N CYS A 141 -3.34 -13.03 -6.65
CA CYS A 141 -3.88 -13.76 -7.78
C CYS A 141 -4.96 -12.96 -8.50
N PHE A 142 -4.69 -12.59 -9.75
CA PHE A 142 -5.67 -11.88 -10.58
C PHE A 142 -6.80 -12.76 -11.13
N ALA A 143 -6.71 -14.09 -10.94
CA ALA A 143 -7.71 -15.04 -11.43
C ALA A 143 -8.76 -15.38 -10.36
N CYS A 144 -8.37 -15.59 -9.10
CA CYS A 144 -9.27 -15.98 -8.02
C CYS A 144 -9.32 -14.98 -6.85
N GLY A 145 -8.49 -13.95 -6.84
CA GLY A 145 -8.43 -12.96 -5.75
C GLY A 145 -7.60 -13.38 -4.54
N PHE A 146 -6.97 -14.58 -4.55
CA PHE A 146 -6.07 -15.02 -3.49
C PHE A 146 -4.99 -13.96 -3.20
N HIS A 147 -4.89 -13.52 -1.96
CA HIS A 147 -3.94 -12.50 -1.53
C HIS A 147 -3.37 -12.84 -0.16
N THR A 148 -2.05 -12.85 -0.04
CA THR A 148 -1.40 -13.16 1.24
C THR A 148 0.06 -12.71 1.29
N ASP A 149 0.64 -12.65 2.49
CA ASP A 149 2.03 -12.30 2.73
C ASP A 149 2.92 -13.55 2.88
N ILE A 150 4.18 -13.35 3.32
CA ILE A 150 5.15 -14.44 3.49
C ILE A 150 4.63 -15.57 4.40
N PHE A 151 3.83 -15.23 5.43
CA PHE A 151 3.32 -16.20 6.40
C PHE A 151 2.27 -17.08 5.76
N GLY A 152 1.37 -16.50 4.95
CA GLY A 152 0.32 -17.27 4.30
C GLY A 152 0.81 -18.04 3.08
N VAL A 153 1.80 -17.52 2.33
CA VAL A 153 2.48 -18.30 1.28
C VAL A 153 3.10 -19.55 1.90
N TRP A 154 3.87 -19.39 2.98
CA TRP A 154 4.51 -20.51 3.66
C TRP A 154 3.49 -21.53 4.20
N ALA A 155 2.47 -21.03 4.92
CA ALA A 155 1.41 -21.88 5.48
C ALA A 155 0.70 -22.70 4.40
N ARG A 156 0.32 -22.06 3.28
CA ARG A 156 -0.40 -22.72 2.18
C ARG A 156 0.47 -23.76 1.47
N MET A 157 1.73 -23.45 1.22
CA MET A 157 2.64 -24.32 0.47
C MET A 157 3.13 -25.51 1.28
N ARG A 158 3.23 -25.36 2.61
CA ARG A 158 3.60 -26.45 3.52
C ARG A 158 2.41 -27.18 4.12
N SER A 159 1.18 -26.74 3.82
CA SER A 159 -0.06 -27.28 4.41
C SER A 159 -0.03 -27.30 5.94
N VAL A 160 0.52 -26.23 6.54
CA VAL A 160 0.56 -26.05 8.00
C VAL A 160 -0.43 -24.97 8.41
N GLU A 161 -0.86 -25.00 9.67
CA GLU A 161 -1.67 -23.91 10.22
C GLU A 161 -0.93 -22.57 10.12
N PHE A 162 -1.69 -21.49 9.90
CA PHE A 162 -1.10 -20.16 9.74
C PHE A 162 -0.22 -19.75 10.92
N ARG A 163 -0.47 -20.22 12.14
CA ARG A 163 0.38 -19.92 13.31
C ARG A 163 1.73 -20.66 13.28
N ILE A 164 1.79 -21.83 12.66
CA ILE A 164 3.01 -22.66 12.57
C ILE A 164 4.02 -22.01 11.61
N SER A 165 3.55 -21.32 10.57
CA SER A 165 4.46 -20.64 9.63
C SER A 165 5.37 -19.61 10.32
N TRP A 166 4.95 -19.03 11.43
CA TRP A 166 5.73 -18.02 12.15
C TRP A 166 6.94 -18.63 12.82
N LEU A 167 6.75 -19.81 13.43
CA LEU A 167 7.81 -20.57 14.09
C LEU A 167 8.81 -21.10 13.06
N GLU A 168 8.33 -21.63 11.94
CA GLU A 168 9.20 -22.17 10.89
C GLU A 168 9.97 -21.07 10.14
N LEU A 169 9.32 -19.95 9.81
CA LEU A 169 9.99 -18.79 9.21
C LEU A 169 11.00 -18.19 10.18
N LEU A 170 10.69 -18.18 11.47
CA LEU A 170 11.65 -17.73 12.46
C LEU A 170 12.89 -18.61 12.54
N ALA A 171 12.72 -19.92 12.55
CA ALA A 171 13.84 -20.86 12.51
C ALA A 171 14.69 -20.63 11.25
N LEU A 172 14.03 -20.43 10.10
CA LEU A 172 14.71 -20.13 8.84
C LEU A 172 15.48 -18.80 8.89
N ALA A 173 14.89 -17.73 9.42
CA ALA A 173 15.56 -16.44 9.57
C ALA A 173 16.77 -16.54 10.52
N GLN A 174 16.66 -17.40 11.54
CA GLN A 174 17.73 -17.67 12.48
C GLN A 174 18.88 -18.46 11.90
N GLU A 175 18.75 -19.13 10.76
CA GLU A 175 19.86 -19.82 10.09
C GLU A 175 20.74 -18.85 9.28
N LEU A 176 20.22 -17.67 8.92
CA LEU A 176 20.89 -16.71 8.02
C LEU A 176 21.98 -15.88 8.70
N ASP A 177 23.09 -15.63 8.00
CA ASP A 177 24.22 -14.75 8.40
C ASP A 177 23.97 -13.24 8.23
N GLY A 178 22.79 -12.87 7.71
CA GLY A 178 22.32 -11.50 7.57
C GLY A 178 20.98 -11.46 6.84
N PRO A 179 20.33 -10.29 6.71
CA PRO A 179 19.15 -10.16 5.87
C PRO A 179 19.49 -10.53 4.42
N VAL A 180 18.61 -11.29 3.77
CA VAL A 180 18.85 -11.70 2.38
C VAL A 180 18.69 -10.51 1.44
N THR A 181 19.76 -10.18 0.72
CA THR A 181 19.68 -9.25 -0.40
C THR A 181 19.11 -9.98 -1.63
N VAL A 182 17.93 -9.55 -2.08
CA VAL A 182 17.31 -10.06 -3.32
C VAL A 182 17.49 -9.06 -4.45
N ASN A 183 17.65 -9.56 -5.68
CA ASN A 183 17.68 -8.71 -6.87
C ASN A 183 16.29 -8.06 -7.07
N PRO A 184 16.17 -6.72 -7.08
CA PRO A 184 14.90 -6.03 -7.22
C PRO A 184 14.10 -6.43 -8.47
N GLY A 185 14.79 -6.86 -9.54
CA GLY A 185 14.17 -7.28 -10.80
C GLY A 185 13.35 -8.58 -10.74
N LEU A 186 13.44 -9.35 -9.64
CA LEU A 186 12.68 -10.59 -9.47
C LEU A 186 11.24 -10.36 -8.98
N VAL A 187 10.98 -9.23 -8.30
CA VAL A 187 9.66 -8.86 -7.75
C VAL A 187 8.96 -7.91 -8.72
N ARG A 188 7.64 -8.00 -8.86
CA ARG A 188 6.87 -6.86 -9.38
C ARG A 188 6.83 -5.80 -8.29
N GLY A 189 7.78 -4.88 -8.37
CA GLY A 189 8.01 -3.86 -7.36
C GLY A 189 9.46 -3.89 -6.88
N GLY A 190 10.39 -3.56 -7.78
CA GLY A 190 11.50 -2.73 -7.33
C GLY A 190 10.90 -1.48 -6.69
N GLY A 191 11.52 -0.95 -5.62
CA GLY A 191 11.02 0.24 -4.94
C GLY A 191 10.53 1.26 -5.95
N THR A 192 9.31 1.77 -5.75
CA THR A 192 8.79 2.78 -6.65
C THR A 192 9.77 3.94 -6.62
N GLN A 193 10.21 4.37 -7.79
CA GLN A 193 11.15 5.48 -7.87
C GLN A 193 10.39 6.80 -7.89
N ASP A 194 11.10 7.87 -7.52
CA ASP A 194 10.58 9.22 -7.68
C ASP A 194 10.46 9.54 -9.18
N GLY A 195 9.29 10.04 -9.59
CA GLY A 195 9.04 10.44 -10.95
C GLY A 195 9.62 11.81 -11.33
N SER A 196 10.13 12.58 -10.35
CA SER A 196 10.72 13.90 -10.57
C SER A 196 11.89 13.89 -11.57
N ALA A 197 12.62 12.77 -11.65
CA ALA A 197 13.71 12.56 -12.61
C ALA A 197 13.25 12.49 -14.08
N TYR A 198 11.95 12.26 -14.32
CA TYR A 198 11.37 12.10 -15.66
C TYR A 198 10.39 13.23 -16.01
N ALA A 199 10.37 14.32 -15.23
CA ALA A 199 9.40 15.39 -15.35
C ALA A 199 9.35 16.01 -16.76
N GLU A 200 10.50 16.22 -17.40
CA GLU A 200 10.58 16.74 -18.76
C GLU A 200 9.91 15.80 -19.78
N LEU A 201 10.16 14.48 -19.65
CA LEU A 201 9.54 13.48 -20.51
C LEU A 201 8.02 13.40 -20.28
N TYR A 202 7.56 13.51 -19.03
CA TYR A 202 6.12 13.54 -18.73
C TYR A 202 5.44 14.78 -19.30
N GLY A 203 6.09 15.95 -19.23
CA GLY A 203 5.64 17.17 -19.90
C GLY A 203 5.50 16.98 -21.41
N ALA A 204 6.55 16.47 -22.06
CA ALA A 204 6.55 16.20 -23.50
C ALA A 204 5.47 15.19 -23.92
N VAL A 205 5.16 14.19 -23.08
CA VAL A 205 4.05 13.26 -23.29
C VAL A 205 2.69 13.99 -23.25
N LEU A 206 2.49 14.91 -22.31
CA LEU A 206 1.26 15.72 -22.26
C LEU A 206 1.15 16.71 -23.43
N ASP A 207 2.27 17.25 -23.91
CA ASP A 207 2.28 18.13 -25.09
C ASP A 207 1.88 17.38 -26.37
N CYS A 208 2.04 16.06 -26.38
CA CYS A 208 1.50 15.21 -27.45
C CYS A 208 -0.01 15.00 -27.35
N CYS A 209 -0.67 15.42 -26.27
CA CYS A 209 -2.09 15.23 -26.01
C CYS A 209 -2.88 16.52 -26.28
N GLU A 210 -4.18 16.40 -26.56
CA GLU A 210 -5.04 17.55 -26.81
C GLU A 210 -5.47 18.24 -25.50
N PRO A 211 -5.42 19.58 -25.44
CA PRO A 211 -5.91 20.34 -24.30
C PRO A 211 -7.44 20.32 -24.22
N LEU A 212 -7.97 20.36 -23.00
CA LEU A 212 -9.39 20.62 -22.73
C LEU A 212 -9.67 22.13 -22.79
N PRO A 213 -10.91 22.60 -23.03
CA PRO A 213 -12.16 21.83 -23.11
C PRO A 213 -12.50 21.31 -24.52
N ASP A 214 -11.86 21.80 -25.58
CA ASP A 214 -12.30 21.61 -26.98
C ASP A 214 -12.01 20.20 -27.55
N THR A 215 -12.58 19.18 -26.92
CA THR A 215 -12.34 17.77 -27.25
C THR A 215 -13.62 16.94 -27.09
N PRO A 216 -13.70 15.75 -27.72
CA PRO A 216 -14.88 14.87 -27.61
C PRO A 216 -15.20 14.40 -26.18
N VAL A 217 -14.27 14.53 -25.23
CA VAL A 217 -14.47 14.08 -23.85
C VAL A 217 -15.15 15.13 -22.97
N ALA A 218 -15.35 16.36 -23.45
CA ALA A 218 -15.99 17.43 -22.69
C ALA A 218 -17.40 17.05 -22.20
N GLY A 219 -18.21 16.44 -23.06
CA GLY A 219 -19.55 15.96 -22.69
C GLY A 219 -19.52 14.85 -21.63
N TYR A 220 -18.52 13.96 -21.69
CA TYR A 220 -18.31 12.94 -20.67
C TYR A 220 -17.96 13.55 -19.30
N LEU A 221 -17.10 14.57 -19.27
CA LEU A 221 -16.74 15.28 -18.05
C LEU A 221 -17.94 16.05 -17.48
N ALA A 222 -18.64 16.81 -18.31
CA ALA A 222 -19.83 17.55 -17.91
C ALA A 222 -20.93 16.62 -17.36
N GLY A 223 -21.14 15.46 -17.97
CA GLY A 223 -22.07 14.43 -17.48
C GLY A 223 -21.68 13.80 -16.13
N ARG A 224 -20.48 14.09 -15.61
CA ARG A 224 -20.02 13.72 -14.25
C ARG A 224 -19.86 14.94 -13.34
N ALA A 225 -20.55 16.04 -13.65
CA ALA A 225 -20.45 17.30 -12.91
C ALA A 225 -19.04 17.92 -12.86
N ILE A 226 -18.17 17.56 -13.82
CA ILE A 226 -16.80 18.10 -13.92
C ILE A 226 -16.79 19.25 -14.93
N ASN A 227 -16.26 20.41 -14.53
CA ASN A 227 -16.02 21.53 -15.43
C ASN A 227 -14.82 21.23 -16.35
N PRO A 228 -15.01 21.10 -17.68
CA PRO A 228 -13.92 20.74 -18.59
C PRO A 228 -12.83 21.81 -18.71
N VAL A 229 -13.16 23.09 -18.50
CA VAL A 229 -12.19 24.19 -18.51
C VAL A 229 -11.24 24.04 -17.32
N LEU A 230 -11.81 23.89 -16.12
CA LEU A 230 -11.03 23.68 -14.89
C LEU A 230 -10.20 22.40 -14.95
N ALA A 231 -10.74 21.32 -15.52
CA ALA A 231 -9.95 20.11 -15.75
C ALA A 231 -8.72 20.39 -16.63
N GLY A 232 -8.86 21.22 -17.67
CA GLY A 232 -7.75 21.68 -18.51
C GLY A 232 -6.71 22.51 -17.75
N GLU A 233 -7.16 23.41 -16.85
CA GLU A 233 -6.31 24.22 -15.97
C GLU A 233 -5.50 23.35 -14.99
N PHE A 234 -6.07 22.27 -14.49
CA PHE A 234 -5.34 21.26 -13.69
C PHE A 234 -4.39 20.37 -14.53
N GLY A 235 -4.25 20.65 -15.82
CA GLY A 235 -3.34 19.93 -16.70
C GLY A 235 -3.90 18.63 -17.26
N VAL A 236 -5.18 18.31 -17.04
CA VAL A 236 -5.80 17.11 -17.63
C VAL A 236 -5.77 17.26 -19.15
N ARG A 237 -5.43 16.16 -19.83
CA ARG A 237 -5.37 16.11 -21.29
C ARG A 237 -6.21 14.97 -21.85
N TRP A 238 -6.75 15.20 -23.05
CA TRP A 238 -7.37 14.16 -23.85
C TRP A 238 -6.35 13.54 -24.81
N VAL A 239 -6.42 12.23 -25.04
CA VAL A 239 -5.48 11.52 -25.91
C VAL A 239 -6.20 10.96 -27.13
N SER A 240 -6.09 11.66 -28.25
CA SER A 240 -6.59 11.20 -29.55
C SER A 240 -5.75 10.04 -30.11
N ASN A 241 -6.23 9.41 -31.20
CA ASN A 241 -5.43 8.44 -31.94
C ASN A 241 -4.15 9.07 -32.55
N PRO A 242 -4.21 10.25 -33.20
CA PRO A 242 -3.01 11.00 -33.58
C PRO A 242 -2.08 11.29 -32.40
N GLY A 243 -2.63 11.67 -31.24
CA GLY A 243 -1.88 11.89 -30.00
C GLY A 243 -1.09 10.65 -29.56
N LEU A 244 -1.72 9.47 -29.57
CA LEU A 244 -1.02 8.20 -29.32
C LEU A 244 0.14 7.97 -30.28
N GLY A 245 -0.04 8.29 -31.57
CA GLY A 245 1.03 8.18 -32.56
C GLY A 245 2.19 9.16 -32.31
N ARG A 246 1.89 10.38 -31.86
CA ARG A 246 2.91 11.36 -31.44
C ARG A 246 3.68 10.87 -30.21
N ILE A 247 2.96 10.39 -29.18
CA ILE A 247 3.57 9.81 -27.98
C ILE A 247 4.49 8.66 -28.36
N GLN A 248 4.03 7.69 -29.15
CA GLN A 248 4.87 6.54 -29.51
C GLN A 248 6.14 6.95 -30.27
N ARG A 249 6.06 7.97 -31.15
CA ARG A 249 7.25 8.53 -31.83
C ARG A 249 8.19 9.26 -30.87
N LEU A 250 7.64 10.07 -29.96
CA LEU A 250 8.41 10.74 -28.91
C LEU A 250 9.17 9.72 -28.06
N LEU A 251 8.50 8.67 -27.58
CA LEU A 251 9.13 7.63 -26.77
C LEU A 251 10.25 6.90 -27.53
N GLY A 252 10.11 6.73 -28.84
CA GLY A 252 11.15 6.14 -29.70
C GLY A 252 12.42 7.00 -29.88
N GLN A 253 12.41 8.27 -29.43
CA GLN A 253 13.59 9.14 -29.44
C GLN A 253 14.50 8.94 -28.22
N TYR A 254 14.02 8.23 -27.19
CA TYR A 254 14.75 7.97 -25.95
C TYR A 254 15.23 6.51 -25.89
N PRO A 255 16.30 6.22 -25.12
CA PRO A 255 16.72 4.85 -24.85
C PRO A 255 15.58 4.04 -24.22
N ALA A 256 15.41 2.79 -24.66
CA ALA A 256 14.31 1.93 -24.20
C ALA A 256 14.33 1.71 -22.69
N GLU A 257 15.52 1.54 -22.08
CA GLU A 257 15.64 1.41 -20.63
C GLU A 257 15.20 2.68 -19.88
N PHE A 258 15.43 3.87 -20.43
CA PHE A 258 15.04 5.13 -19.81
C PHE A 258 13.52 5.29 -19.81
N VAL A 259 12.86 4.99 -20.93
CA VAL A 259 11.39 5.05 -21.05
C VAL A 259 10.72 4.00 -20.17
N ALA A 260 11.29 2.79 -20.11
CA ALA A 260 10.82 1.72 -19.23
C ALA A 260 10.96 2.11 -17.75
N ALA A 261 12.10 2.69 -17.36
CA ALA A 261 12.31 3.24 -16.02
C ALA A 261 11.28 4.34 -15.72
N ALA A 262 11.02 5.25 -16.64
CA ALA A 262 9.98 6.29 -16.50
C ALA A 262 8.55 5.72 -16.34
N GLY A 263 8.35 4.40 -16.48
CA GLY A 263 7.08 3.72 -16.28
C GLY A 263 6.07 3.92 -17.41
N LEU A 264 6.54 4.44 -18.56
CA LEU A 264 5.70 4.88 -19.68
C LEU A 264 5.41 3.77 -20.69
N VAL A 265 6.12 2.64 -20.64
CA VAL A 265 5.94 1.52 -21.58
C VAL A 265 5.66 0.20 -20.88
N GLU A 266 4.96 -0.69 -21.59
CA GLU A 266 4.82 -2.09 -21.22
C GLU A 266 6.01 -2.94 -21.70
N GLY A 267 6.00 -4.23 -21.36
CA GLY A 267 7.03 -5.17 -21.84
C GLY A 267 7.03 -5.38 -23.36
N ASP A 268 5.98 -4.94 -24.07
CA ASP A 268 5.90 -4.89 -25.54
C ASP A 268 6.44 -3.57 -26.12
N GLY A 269 6.92 -2.63 -25.28
CA GLY A 269 7.41 -1.32 -25.68
C GLY A 269 6.32 -0.30 -26.04
N LEU A 270 5.05 -0.66 -25.91
CA LEU A 270 3.94 0.25 -26.20
C LEU A 270 3.62 1.14 -25.01
N PHE A 271 3.14 2.35 -25.29
CA PHE A 271 2.70 3.29 -24.27
C PHE A 271 1.69 2.66 -23.29
N VAL A 272 1.99 2.77 -21.99
CA VAL A 272 1.27 2.11 -20.90
C VAL A 272 -0.19 2.60 -20.79
N LEU A 273 -0.46 3.86 -21.12
CA LEU A 273 -1.80 4.46 -21.07
C LEU A 273 -2.52 4.44 -22.44
N ARG A 274 -2.07 3.65 -23.43
CA ARG A 274 -2.64 3.64 -24.80
C ARG A 274 -4.15 3.37 -24.92
N GLN A 275 -4.76 2.77 -23.90
CA GLN A 275 -6.19 2.49 -23.83
C GLN A 275 -7.00 3.55 -23.04
N HIS A 276 -6.34 4.58 -22.52
CA HIS A 276 -6.92 5.58 -21.63
C HIS A 276 -6.93 6.94 -22.35
N ARG A 277 -8.12 7.53 -22.47
CA ARG A 277 -8.35 8.74 -23.27
C ARG A 277 -8.22 10.02 -22.47
N LEU A 278 -8.26 9.93 -21.15
CA LEU A 278 -7.95 11.05 -20.25
C LEU A 278 -6.65 10.72 -19.51
N ILE A 279 -5.72 11.67 -19.46
CA ILE A 279 -4.53 11.59 -18.63
C ILE A 279 -4.60 12.69 -17.57
N PHE A 280 -4.42 12.28 -16.31
CA PHE A 280 -4.41 13.11 -15.11
C PHE A 280 -2.97 13.22 -14.61
N PRO A 281 -2.34 14.39 -14.72
CA PRO A 281 -1.02 14.62 -14.14
C PRO A 281 -1.08 15.01 -12.67
N ALA A 282 -0.20 14.41 -11.87
CA ALA A 282 0.09 14.88 -10.53
C ALA A 282 1.34 15.78 -10.57
N HIS A 283 1.24 16.89 -9.86
CA HIS A 283 2.28 17.91 -9.80
C HIS A 283 2.89 17.96 -8.42
N GLN A 284 4.22 18.07 -8.34
CA GLN A 284 4.97 18.32 -7.13
C GLN A 284 6.11 19.30 -7.46
N ASP A 285 6.27 20.36 -6.67
CA ASP A 285 7.31 21.39 -6.86
C ASP A 285 7.33 21.97 -8.29
N GLY A 286 6.14 22.22 -8.86
CA GLY A 286 5.96 22.75 -10.21
C GLY A 286 6.24 21.76 -11.35
N LYS A 287 6.56 20.50 -11.04
CA LYS A 287 6.89 19.45 -12.01
C LYS A 287 5.80 18.39 -12.07
N ILE A 288 5.57 17.83 -13.26
CA ILE A 288 4.77 16.60 -13.38
C ILE A 288 5.64 15.44 -12.89
N VAL A 289 5.17 14.71 -11.88
CA VAL A 289 5.91 13.59 -11.28
C VAL A 289 5.21 12.25 -11.43
N TRP A 290 3.94 12.26 -11.82
CA TRP A 290 3.16 11.04 -11.97
C TRP A 290 1.98 11.24 -12.92
N LEU A 291 1.58 10.18 -13.62
CA LEU A 291 0.46 10.17 -14.55
C LEU A 291 -0.51 9.03 -14.24
N GLN A 292 -1.81 9.31 -14.35
CA GLN A 292 -2.85 8.30 -14.31
C GLN A 292 -3.80 8.45 -15.50
N GLY A 293 -4.15 7.35 -16.14
CA GLY A 293 -5.07 7.29 -17.26
C GLY A 293 -6.46 6.80 -16.86
N ARG A 294 -7.49 7.38 -17.47
CA ARG A 294 -8.88 6.89 -17.46
C ARG A 294 -9.34 6.49 -18.86
N SER A 295 -9.90 5.29 -18.98
CA SER A 295 -10.69 4.90 -20.15
C SER A 295 -12.08 5.49 -20.06
N THR A 296 -12.52 6.12 -21.13
CA THR A 296 -13.88 6.64 -21.33
C THR A 296 -14.70 5.77 -22.27
N ARG A 297 -14.15 4.63 -22.72
CA ARG A 297 -14.85 3.70 -23.61
C ARG A 297 -15.92 2.94 -22.85
N GLU A 298 -17.10 2.83 -23.45
CA GLU A 298 -18.17 1.97 -22.95
C GLU A 298 -17.75 0.49 -22.94
N GLY A 299 -18.38 -0.29 -22.06
CA GLY A 299 -18.13 -1.74 -21.96
C GLY A 299 -16.79 -2.16 -21.34
N VAL A 300 -15.88 -1.23 -21.03
CA VAL A 300 -14.62 -1.55 -20.33
C VAL A 300 -14.91 -1.92 -18.87
N ALA A 301 -14.53 -3.14 -18.49
CA ALA A 301 -14.71 -3.65 -17.12
C ALA A 301 -14.04 -2.74 -16.08
N LYS A 302 -14.65 -2.59 -14.89
CA LYS A 302 -14.20 -1.65 -13.84
C LYS A 302 -12.70 -1.69 -13.58
N ARG A 303 -12.11 -2.90 -13.46
CA ARG A 303 -10.67 -3.12 -13.20
C ARG A 303 -9.71 -2.59 -14.28
N TRP A 304 -10.20 -2.32 -15.49
CA TRP A 304 -9.39 -1.85 -16.63
C TRP A 304 -9.66 -0.38 -16.99
N ARG A 305 -10.54 0.30 -16.24
CA ARG A 305 -10.87 1.70 -16.52
C ARG A 305 -9.76 2.65 -16.10
N TRP A 306 -8.95 2.27 -15.12
CA TRP A 306 -7.90 3.09 -14.57
C TRP A 306 -6.55 2.42 -14.73
N ARG A 307 -5.52 3.22 -14.97
CA ARG A 307 -4.14 2.75 -14.98
C ARG A 307 -3.17 3.86 -14.63
N SER A 308 -2.14 3.53 -13.88
CA SER A 308 -1.06 4.45 -13.53
C SER A 308 0.25 4.04 -14.18
N LEU A 309 1.26 4.92 -14.11
CA LEU A 309 2.63 4.59 -14.48
C LEU A 309 3.12 3.37 -13.68
N THR A 310 3.94 2.54 -14.33
CA THR A 310 4.50 1.33 -13.72
C THR A 310 5.81 1.66 -13.01
N GLY A 311 5.98 1.26 -11.75
CA GLY A 311 7.25 1.45 -11.03
C GLY A 311 7.54 2.87 -10.55
N ILE A 312 6.61 3.82 -10.73
CA ILE A 312 6.72 5.20 -10.25
C ILE A 312 5.87 5.39 -9.01
N THR A 313 6.40 6.11 -8.02
CA THR A 313 5.72 6.38 -6.75
C THR A 313 4.45 7.19 -7.03
N PRO A 314 3.27 6.73 -6.59
CA PRO A 314 2.06 7.52 -6.74
C PRO A 314 2.18 8.88 -6.04
N CYS A 315 1.61 9.91 -6.67
CA CYS A 315 1.53 11.25 -6.11
C CYS A 315 0.04 11.67 -6.06
N PRO A 316 -0.42 12.32 -4.98
CA PRO A 316 -1.76 12.87 -4.92
C PRO A 316 -1.99 13.91 -6.01
N LEU A 317 -3.21 13.93 -6.54
CA LEU A 317 -3.68 15.01 -7.39
C LEU A 317 -4.10 16.20 -6.52
N GLY A 318 -3.99 17.42 -7.04
CA GLY A 318 -4.39 18.63 -6.31
C GLY A 318 -3.36 19.16 -5.31
N LEU A 319 -2.13 18.65 -5.32
CA LEU A 319 -1.10 19.05 -4.35
C LEU A 319 -0.76 20.55 -4.41
N PRO A 320 -0.60 21.20 -5.58
CA PRO A 320 -0.39 22.66 -5.62
C PRO A 320 -1.50 23.44 -4.91
N GLN A 321 -2.77 23.07 -5.14
CA GLN A 321 -3.92 23.72 -4.53
C GLN A 321 -3.95 23.53 -3.01
N LEU A 322 -3.51 22.37 -2.51
CA LEU A 322 -3.37 22.15 -1.07
C LEU A 322 -2.28 23.04 -0.45
N LEU A 323 -1.17 23.23 -1.15
CA LEU A 323 -0.05 24.05 -0.65
C LEU A 323 -0.39 25.54 -0.66
N ASP A 324 -1.20 26.00 -1.61
CA ASP A 324 -1.67 27.38 -1.69
C ASP A 324 -2.83 27.68 -0.72
N ALA A 325 -3.56 26.65 -0.27
CA ALA A 325 -4.71 26.80 0.62
C ALA A 325 -4.32 27.19 2.05
N THR A 326 -5.10 28.11 2.63
CA THR A 326 -4.91 28.55 4.01
C THR A 326 -5.15 27.41 5.01
N ALA A 327 -4.58 27.50 6.22
CA ALA A 327 -4.71 26.45 7.23
C ALA A 327 -6.15 26.29 7.77
N GLU A 328 -6.99 27.32 7.66
CA GLU A 328 -8.37 27.33 8.15
C GLU A 328 -9.36 26.69 7.17
N GLU A 329 -9.01 26.66 5.88
CA GLU A 329 -9.82 26.04 4.84
C GLU A 329 -9.90 24.52 5.03
N PRO A 330 -11.10 23.92 4.92
CA PRO A 330 -11.24 22.47 4.93
C PRO A 330 -10.60 21.87 3.67
N VAL A 331 -9.80 20.83 3.88
CA VAL A 331 -9.23 20.04 2.79
C VAL A 331 -10.10 18.82 2.55
N HIS A 332 -10.58 18.65 1.33
CA HIS A 332 -11.38 17.51 0.92
C HIS A 332 -10.47 16.40 0.38
N VAL A 333 -10.77 15.14 0.69
CA VAL A 333 -10.01 13.98 0.21
C VAL A 333 -10.94 13.09 -0.60
N ALA A 334 -10.68 12.99 -1.90
CA ALA A 334 -11.45 12.20 -2.84
C ALA A 334 -10.72 10.89 -3.20
N GLU A 335 -11.45 9.79 -3.33
CA GLU A 335 -10.89 8.45 -3.60
C GLU A 335 -10.23 8.30 -4.98
N GLY A 336 -10.62 9.14 -5.93
CA GLY A 336 -10.17 9.00 -7.31
C GLY A 336 -10.09 10.33 -8.07
N PRO A 337 -9.47 10.32 -9.26
CA PRO A 337 -9.26 11.54 -10.04
C PRO A 337 -10.54 12.22 -10.52
N THR A 338 -11.59 11.46 -10.82
CA THR A 338 -12.87 12.04 -11.25
C THR A 338 -13.57 12.75 -10.10
N ASP A 339 -13.58 12.15 -8.91
CA ASP A 339 -14.19 12.74 -7.72
C ASP A 339 -13.40 13.96 -7.25
N TRP A 340 -12.07 13.91 -7.36
CA TRP A 340 -11.20 15.07 -7.16
C TRP A 340 -11.58 16.22 -8.09
N LEU A 341 -11.67 16.00 -9.41
CA LEU A 341 -12.06 17.06 -10.36
C LEU A 341 -13.48 17.56 -10.15
N ALA A 342 -14.42 16.66 -9.84
CA ALA A 342 -15.82 17.03 -9.61
C ALA A 342 -15.93 17.91 -8.35
N MET A 343 -15.24 17.54 -7.26
CA MET A 343 -15.15 18.36 -6.06
C MET A 343 -14.47 19.70 -6.33
N ALA A 344 -13.33 19.69 -7.04
CA ALA A 344 -12.59 20.90 -7.38
C ALA A 344 -13.43 21.87 -8.22
N SER A 345 -14.30 21.34 -9.08
CA SER A 345 -15.28 22.12 -9.87
C SER A 345 -16.29 22.89 -9.02
N THR A 346 -16.35 22.63 -7.71
CA THR A 346 -17.15 23.39 -6.75
C THR A 346 -16.38 24.49 -6.02
N GLY A 347 -15.12 24.75 -6.40
CA GLY A 347 -14.25 25.78 -5.80
C GLY A 347 -13.66 25.39 -4.45
N ARG A 348 -13.63 24.09 -4.11
CA ARG A 348 -13.13 23.57 -2.84
C ARG A 348 -11.69 23.07 -2.98
N THR A 349 -10.87 23.28 -1.94
CA THR A 349 -9.56 22.66 -1.81
C THR A 349 -9.71 21.16 -1.65
N VAL A 350 -9.19 20.39 -2.59
CA VAL A 350 -9.34 18.93 -2.65
C VAL A 350 -8.08 18.26 -3.15
N ILE A 351 -7.73 17.13 -2.55
CA ILE A 351 -6.74 16.21 -3.07
C ILE A 351 -7.39 14.91 -3.54
N GLY A 352 -6.93 14.38 -4.67
CA GLY A 352 -7.31 13.07 -5.18
C GLY A 352 -6.25 12.05 -4.82
N VAL A 353 -6.61 11.04 -4.02
CA VAL A 353 -5.64 10.04 -3.56
C VAL A 353 -5.69 8.79 -4.42
N PRO A 354 -4.58 8.41 -5.05
CA PRO A 354 -4.57 7.18 -5.84
C PRO A 354 -4.59 5.99 -4.89
N TRP A 355 -5.72 5.27 -4.87
CA TRP A 355 -5.97 4.09 -4.03
C TRP A 355 -6.08 4.43 -2.54
N ALA A 356 -7.31 4.44 -2.01
CA ALA A 356 -7.64 4.84 -0.64
C ALA A 356 -6.86 4.11 0.47
N GLN A 357 -6.27 2.94 0.19
CA GLN A 357 -5.56 2.09 1.16
C GLN A 357 -4.03 2.30 1.19
N ALA A 358 -3.43 2.89 0.16
CA ALA A 358 -1.97 3.07 0.05
C ALA A 358 -1.54 4.49 0.44
N ILE A 359 -1.82 4.88 1.68
CA ILE A 359 -1.61 6.25 2.17
C ILE A 359 -0.16 6.45 2.60
N ALA A 360 0.60 7.27 1.86
CA ALA A 360 1.96 7.62 2.24
C ALA A 360 1.97 8.56 3.45
N THR A 361 2.89 8.33 4.41
CA THR A 361 2.98 9.12 5.64
C THR A 361 3.21 10.61 5.39
N TRP A 362 3.91 10.96 4.31
CA TRP A 362 4.16 12.36 3.98
C TRP A 362 2.89 13.10 3.51
N TRP A 363 1.89 12.40 2.92
CA TRP A 363 0.58 12.99 2.62
C TRP A 363 -0.14 13.40 3.90
N LEU A 364 -0.11 12.54 4.91
CA LEU A 364 -0.71 12.79 6.22
C LEU A 364 -0.08 14.00 6.92
N ARG A 365 1.23 14.20 6.75
CA ARG A 365 1.94 15.38 7.28
C ARG A 365 1.45 16.69 6.68
N LEU A 366 1.08 16.70 5.39
CA LEU A 366 0.52 17.90 4.74
C LEU A 366 -0.85 18.29 5.28
N LEU A 367 -1.55 17.34 5.90
CA LEU A 367 -2.87 17.51 6.49
C LEU A 367 -2.82 17.73 8.01
N ALA A 368 -1.62 17.81 8.60
CA ALA A 368 -1.46 17.94 10.04
C ALA A 368 -2.14 19.21 10.57
N GLY A 369 -2.93 19.06 11.64
CA GLY A 369 -3.69 20.15 12.25
C GLY A 369 -4.83 20.74 11.40
N ARG A 370 -5.06 20.25 10.18
CA ARG A 370 -6.12 20.75 9.30
C ARG A 370 -7.47 20.08 9.57
N ARG A 371 -8.55 20.72 9.13
CA ARG A 371 -9.88 20.10 9.01
C ARG A 371 -9.94 19.32 7.69
N VAL A 372 -10.06 18.00 7.79
CA VAL A 372 -10.10 17.06 6.67
C VAL A 372 -11.52 16.53 6.49
N VAL A 373 -12.06 16.67 5.27
CA VAL A 373 -13.38 16.16 4.89
C VAL A 373 -13.20 15.02 3.90
N LEU A 374 -13.53 13.79 4.30
CA LEU A 374 -13.44 12.62 3.45
C LEU A 374 -14.66 12.53 2.54
N CYS A 375 -14.42 12.40 1.23
CA CYS A 375 -15.43 12.30 0.18
C CYS A 375 -15.44 10.90 -0.43
N HIS A 376 -15.51 9.90 0.44
CA HIS A 376 -15.49 8.48 0.08
C HIS A 376 -16.86 7.97 -0.35
N ASP A 377 -16.87 6.95 -1.19
CA ASP A 377 -18.06 6.31 -1.75
C ASP A 377 -18.98 5.83 -0.63
N ALA A 378 -20.30 5.94 -0.84
CA ALA A 378 -21.31 5.53 0.14
C ALA A 378 -21.52 4.01 0.15
N ASP A 379 -20.44 3.24 0.32
CA ASP A 379 -20.42 1.79 0.45
C ASP A 379 -19.51 1.31 1.60
N ASP A 380 -19.47 0.00 1.82
CA ASP A 380 -18.68 -0.62 2.90
C ASP A 380 -17.18 -0.35 2.74
N ALA A 381 -16.67 -0.28 1.49
CA ALA A 381 -15.26 -0.03 1.23
C ALA A 381 -14.88 1.43 1.55
N GLY A 382 -15.74 2.37 1.19
CA GLY A 382 -15.59 3.78 1.52
C GLY A 382 -15.66 4.04 3.02
N GLU A 383 -16.52 3.31 3.76
CA GLU A 383 -16.59 3.37 5.23
C GLU A 383 -15.30 2.85 5.88
N LEU A 384 -14.83 1.67 5.48
CA LEU A 384 -13.54 1.13 5.95
C LEU A 384 -12.37 2.07 5.63
N GLY A 385 -12.37 2.66 4.43
CA GLY A 385 -11.40 3.66 4.02
C GLY A 385 -11.46 4.90 4.93
N ALA A 386 -12.65 5.37 5.27
CA ALA A 386 -12.81 6.56 6.11
C ALA A 386 -12.29 6.34 7.54
N GLN A 387 -12.53 5.14 8.10
CA GLN A 387 -11.99 4.74 9.41
C GLN A 387 -10.46 4.66 9.38
N LEU A 388 -9.88 4.06 8.35
CA LEU A 388 -8.43 3.99 8.16
C LEU A 388 -7.80 5.39 8.09
N TRP A 389 -8.39 6.30 7.32
CA TRP A 389 -7.91 7.68 7.21
C TRP A 389 -7.95 8.42 8.55
N ARG A 390 -9.03 8.26 9.31
CA ARG A 390 -9.14 8.82 10.66
C ARG A 390 -8.04 8.32 11.59
N GLU A 391 -7.83 7.00 11.64
CA GLU A 391 -6.78 6.41 12.48
C GLU A 391 -5.39 6.90 12.10
N ARG A 392 -5.11 6.99 10.79
CA ARG A 392 -3.82 7.44 10.25
C ARG A 392 -3.56 8.93 10.50
N LEU A 393 -4.60 9.76 10.52
CA LEU A 393 -4.51 11.19 10.76
C LEU A 393 -4.51 11.58 12.25
N ARG A 394 -4.95 10.68 13.14
CA ARG A 394 -4.98 10.93 14.59
C ARG A 394 -3.63 11.40 15.17
N PRO A 395 -2.46 10.79 14.83
CA PRO A 395 -1.16 11.27 15.31
C PRO A 395 -0.79 12.68 14.81
N PHE A 396 -1.39 13.12 13.70
CA PHE A 396 -1.15 14.42 13.08
C PHE A 396 -2.13 15.51 13.54
N ARG A 397 -2.98 15.21 14.53
CA ARG A 397 -3.95 16.16 15.13
C ARG A 397 -4.89 16.80 14.10
N ALA A 398 -5.14 16.14 12.97
CA ALA A 398 -6.14 16.60 12.02
C ALA A 398 -7.55 16.27 12.53
N THR A 399 -8.51 17.16 12.29
CA THR A 399 -9.93 16.88 12.56
C THR A 399 -10.53 16.22 11.32
N VAL A 400 -11.09 15.02 11.47
CA VAL A 400 -11.61 14.24 10.34
C VAL A 400 -13.13 14.18 10.39
N GLN A 401 -13.76 14.63 9.31
CA GLN A 401 -15.19 14.54 9.05
C GLN A 401 -15.44 13.79 7.75
N ARG A 402 -16.66 13.32 7.54
CA ARG A 402 -17.08 12.66 6.30
C ARG A 402 -18.21 13.46 5.65
N LEU A 403 -18.19 13.52 4.32
CA LEU A 403 -19.32 14.01 3.55
C LEU A 403 -20.40 12.91 3.46
N PRO A 404 -21.63 13.13 3.97
CA PRO A 404 -22.67 12.10 3.94
C PRO A 404 -23.29 12.02 2.54
N LEU A 405 -22.73 11.16 1.70
CA LEU A 405 -23.25 10.87 0.36
C LEU A 405 -24.48 9.94 0.43
N PRO A 406 -25.45 10.04 -0.49
CA PRO A 406 -26.56 9.09 -0.58
C PRO A 406 -26.08 7.64 -0.73
N PRO A 407 -26.74 6.64 -0.11
CA PRO A 407 -26.31 5.24 -0.17
C PRO A 407 -26.07 4.74 -1.60
N GLY A 408 -24.95 4.06 -1.83
CA GLY A 408 -24.59 3.48 -3.12
C GLY A 408 -24.19 4.49 -4.22
N THR A 409 -23.97 5.76 -3.88
CA THR A 409 -23.51 6.80 -4.82
C THR A 409 -22.05 7.16 -4.58
N ASP A 410 -21.35 7.52 -5.66
CA ASP A 410 -20.06 8.20 -5.61
C ASP A 410 -20.24 9.74 -5.54
N LEU A 411 -19.14 10.48 -5.38
CA LEU A 411 -19.21 11.94 -5.29
C LEU A 411 -19.71 12.58 -6.59
N CYS A 412 -19.29 12.06 -7.75
CA CYS A 412 -19.75 12.54 -9.05
C CYS A 412 -21.28 12.39 -9.17
N ASP A 413 -21.81 11.22 -8.81
CA ASP A 413 -23.24 10.91 -8.85
C ASP A 413 -24.05 11.89 -7.97
N CYS A 414 -23.56 12.16 -6.75
CA CYS A 414 -24.16 13.13 -5.84
C CYS A 414 -24.18 14.55 -6.43
N LEU A 415 -23.07 15.00 -7.03
CA LEU A 415 -22.97 16.33 -7.63
C LEU A 415 -23.85 16.46 -8.87
N VAL A 416 -23.96 15.41 -9.70
CA VAL A 416 -24.88 15.38 -10.85
C VAL A 416 -26.34 15.49 -10.37
N LEU A 417 -26.70 14.77 -9.31
CA LEU A 417 -28.04 14.85 -8.73
C LEU A 417 -28.35 16.27 -8.25
N LEU A 418 -27.43 16.90 -7.52
CA LEU A 418 -27.58 18.27 -7.04
C LEU A 418 -27.71 19.29 -8.18
N GLN A 419 -26.93 19.13 -9.25
CA GLN A 419 -27.06 19.95 -10.47
C GLN A 419 -28.45 19.80 -11.11
N SER A 420 -28.96 18.57 -11.20
CA SER A 420 -30.29 18.29 -11.75
C SER A 420 -31.44 18.93 -10.95
N GLN A 421 -31.21 19.16 -9.65
CA GLN A 421 -32.15 19.80 -8.72
C GLN A 421 -32.03 21.33 -8.70
N GLY A 422 -31.16 21.92 -9.54
CA GLY A 422 -30.92 23.38 -9.53
C GLY A 422 -30.09 23.86 -8.34
N ARG A 423 -29.35 22.96 -7.67
CA ARG A 423 -28.57 23.24 -6.46
C ARG A 423 -27.07 22.90 -6.66
N PRO A 424 -26.42 23.39 -7.72
CA PRO A 424 -25.06 23.00 -8.07
C PRO A 424 -24.07 23.33 -6.94
N GLY A 425 -23.33 22.34 -6.46
CA GLY A 425 -22.29 22.52 -5.44
C GLY A 425 -22.78 22.68 -3.99
N GLU A 426 -24.09 22.62 -3.74
CA GLU A 426 -24.71 22.60 -2.41
C GLU A 426 -24.56 21.22 -1.73
N LEU A 427 -23.31 20.87 -1.43
CA LEU A 427 -22.98 19.65 -0.73
C LEU A 427 -23.57 19.63 0.69
N PRO A 428 -23.95 18.45 1.20
CA PRO A 428 -24.42 18.32 2.58
C PRO A 428 -23.32 18.70 3.58
N ALA A 429 -23.73 19.12 4.78
CA ALA A 429 -22.79 19.45 5.84
C ALA A 429 -21.96 18.21 6.24
N PRO A 430 -20.63 18.32 6.35
CA PRO A 430 -19.79 17.21 6.82
C PRO A 430 -20.18 16.78 8.25
N VAL A 431 -20.18 15.48 8.48
CA VAL A 431 -20.52 14.86 9.78
C VAL A 431 -19.28 14.24 10.41
N ALA A 432 -19.27 14.13 11.74
CA ALA A 432 -18.21 13.40 12.44
C ALA A 432 -18.28 11.90 12.10
N LEU A 433 -17.12 11.25 12.04
CA LEU A 433 -17.04 9.80 11.90
C LEU A 433 -17.41 9.12 13.23
N PRO A 434 -18.26 8.07 13.23
CA PRO A 434 -18.62 7.35 14.45
C PRO A 434 -17.38 6.72 15.07
N GLU A 435 -17.19 6.83 16.39
CA GLU A 435 -16.07 6.20 17.10
C GLU A 435 -16.00 4.70 16.76
N PRO A 436 -14.80 4.09 16.62
CA PRO A 436 -14.69 2.66 16.40
C PRO A 436 -15.42 1.93 17.53
N VAL A 437 -16.26 0.97 17.18
CA VAL A 437 -16.84 0.06 18.17
C VAL A 437 -15.68 -0.78 18.70
N GLU A 438 -15.38 -0.66 20.00
CA GLU A 438 -14.28 -1.38 20.69
C GLU A 438 -14.39 -2.90 20.60
#